data_AF-A0A5B1BBZ0-F1
#
_entry.id   AF-A0A5B1BBZ0-F1
#
_cell.length_a   1.000
_cell.length_b   1.000
_cell.length_c   1.000
_cell.angle_alpha   90.00
_cell.angle_beta   90.00
_cell.angle_gamma   90.00
#
_symmetry.space_group_name_H-M   'P 1'
#
loop_
_entity.id
_entity.type
_entity.pdbx_description
1 polymer ?
#
loop_
_entity_poly.entity_id
_entity_poly.type
_entity_poly.pdbx_seq_one_letter_code
_entity_poly.pdbx_strand_id
1 'polypeptide(L)'
;MDKIMNIIFWLLTILSPVNGVMLTMVFLIFVDFITGWYASYKNKLPISSLRISNTVSKFFIYNLVILASFLLEKFIVDEIPFLKIIAGFIAITEIKSILENFNKIYGIDLFKALIGTLKSGGLSDTLKGLPKDGKK
;
A
#
# COMPACT_ATOMS: atom_id res chain seq x y z
N MET A 1 19.71 -29.30 17.14
CA MET A 1 19.58 -27.84 16.90
C MET A 1 19.98 -27.47 15.49
N ASP A 2 21.01 -28.11 14.93
CA ASP A 2 21.56 -27.76 13.61
C ASP A 2 20.57 -27.92 12.45
N LYS A 3 19.73 -28.97 12.46
CA LYS A 3 18.69 -29.15 11.43
C LYS A 3 17.63 -28.04 11.43
N ILE A 4 17.25 -27.55 12.61
CA ILE A 4 16.28 -26.45 12.75
C ILE A 4 16.92 -25.13 12.29
N MET A 5 18.16 -24.89 12.71
CA MET A 5 18.96 -23.73 12.28
C MET A 5 19.09 -23.70 10.75
N ASN A 6 19.35 -24.84 10.14
CA ASN A 6 19.46 -24.96 8.68
C ASN A 6 18.13 -24.66 7.99
N ILE A 7 17.01 -25.21 8.47
CA ILE A 7 15.67 -24.94 7.89
C ILE A 7 15.33 -23.44 7.98
N ILE A 8 15.60 -22.81 9.13
CA ILE A 8 15.38 -21.37 9.31
C ILE A 8 16.28 -20.56 8.36
N PHE A 9 17.54 -20.95 8.24
CA PHE A 9 18.49 -20.28 7.33
C PHE A 9 18.02 -20.36 5.88
N TRP A 10 17.67 -21.55 5.39
CA TRP A 10 17.12 -21.73 4.04
C TRP A 10 15.86 -20.90 3.80
N LEU A 11 14.95 -20.86 4.79
CA LEU A 11 13.74 -20.05 4.72
C LEU A 11 14.07 -18.55 4.62
N LEU A 12 14.97 -18.05 5.47
CA LEU A 12 15.39 -16.64 5.45
C LEU A 12 16.12 -16.27 4.15
N THR A 13 16.92 -17.16 3.58
CA THR A 13 17.60 -16.92 2.30
C THR A 13 16.62 -16.77 1.15
N ILE A 14 15.58 -17.62 1.07
CA ILE A 14 14.54 -17.52 0.04
C ILE A 14 13.76 -16.20 0.16
N LEU A 15 13.61 -15.67 1.39
CA LEU A 15 12.91 -14.42 1.68
C LEU A 15 13.75 -13.16 1.45
N SER A 16 15.07 -13.27 1.40
CA SER A 16 15.99 -12.13 1.19
C SER A 16 15.56 -11.14 0.09
N PRO A 17 15.13 -11.56 -1.12
CA PRO A 17 14.75 -10.64 -2.18
C PRO A 17 13.45 -9.85 -1.92
N VAL A 18 12.56 -10.33 -1.03
CA VAL A 18 11.28 -9.64 -0.73
C VAL A 18 11.40 -8.60 0.38
N ASN A 19 12.53 -8.58 1.10
CA ASN A 19 12.76 -7.74 2.29
C ASN A 19 12.48 -6.25 2.04
N GLY A 20 12.88 -5.71 0.88
CA GLY A 20 12.65 -4.30 0.55
C GLY A 20 11.17 -3.94 0.45
N VAL A 21 10.36 -4.83 -0.15
CA VAL A 21 8.91 -4.64 -0.28
C VAL A 21 8.23 -4.76 1.07
N MET A 22 8.58 -5.78 1.87
CA MET A 22 8.02 -5.97 3.21
C MET A 22 8.37 -4.80 4.14
N LEU A 23 9.63 -4.33 4.13
CA LEU A 23 10.06 -3.19 4.94
C LEU A 23 9.30 -1.91 4.56
N THR A 24 9.11 -1.68 3.26
CA THR A 24 8.31 -0.54 2.76
C THR A 24 6.87 -0.62 3.27
N MET A 25 6.25 -1.80 3.28
CA MET A 25 4.91 -1.96 3.83
C MET A 25 4.82 -1.71 5.32
N VAL A 26 5.76 -2.26 6.08
CA VAL A 26 5.82 -2.02 7.53
C VAL A 26 5.95 -0.51 7.79
N PHE A 27 6.79 0.18 7.03
CA PHE A 27 6.93 1.62 7.11
C PHE A 27 5.62 2.35 6.78
N LEU A 28 4.93 2.01 5.69
CA LEU A 28 3.66 2.64 5.33
C LEU A 28 2.58 2.42 6.39
N ILE A 29 2.42 1.20 6.90
CA ILE A 29 1.47 0.89 7.99
C ILE A 29 1.82 1.67 9.26
N PHE A 30 3.11 1.82 9.55
CA PHE A 30 3.56 2.59 10.72
C PHE A 30 3.24 4.08 10.58
N VAL A 31 3.47 4.67 9.40
CA VAL A 31 3.08 6.05 9.11
C VAL A 31 1.55 6.21 9.14
N ASP A 32 0.79 5.27 8.58
CA ASP A 32 -0.68 5.25 8.67
C ASP A 32 -1.16 5.24 10.13
N PHE A 33 -0.54 4.40 10.96
CA PHE A 33 -0.84 4.33 12.39
C PHE A 33 -0.58 5.65 13.12
N ILE A 34 0.61 6.26 12.92
CA ILE A 34 0.95 7.55 13.53
C ILE A 34 -0.02 8.65 13.09
N THR A 35 -0.29 8.73 11.78
CA THR A 35 -1.18 9.77 11.24
C THR A 35 -2.62 9.58 11.71
N GLY A 36 -3.12 8.34 11.77
CA GLY A 36 -4.45 8.03 12.28
C GLY A 36 -4.59 8.29 13.78
N TRP A 37 -3.56 7.97 14.57
CA TRP A 37 -3.49 8.30 15.99
C TRP A 37 -3.52 9.80 16.21
N TYR A 38 -2.66 10.55 15.53
CA TYR A 38 -2.57 12.01 15.64
C TYR A 38 -3.85 12.71 15.17
N ALA A 39 -4.45 12.24 14.08
CA ALA A 39 -5.75 12.74 13.61
C ALA A 39 -6.85 12.53 14.66
N SER A 40 -6.88 11.38 15.32
CA SER A 40 -7.84 11.08 16.39
C SER A 40 -7.63 11.98 17.60
N TYR A 41 -6.38 12.19 18.01
CA TYR A 41 -6.01 13.08 19.10
C TYR A 41 -6.44 14.54 18.83
N LYS A 42 -6.11 15.08 17.66
CA LYS A 42 -6.45 16.45 17.27
C LYS A 42 -7.96 16.69 17.21
N ASN A 43 -8.71 15.71 16.72
CA ASN A 43 -10.17 15.79 16.60
C ASN A 43 -10.93 15.32 17.85
N LYS A 44 -10.22 15.00 18.96
CA LYS A 44 -10.81 14.49 20.22
C LYS A 44 -11.73 13.28 20.01
N LEU A 45 -11.42 12.45 19.01
CA LEU A 45 -12.18 11.24 18.73
C LEU A 45 -11.70 10.11 19.64
N PRO A 46 -12.61 9.31 20.23
CA PRO A 46 -12.21 8.16 21.03
C PRO A 46 -11.47 7.15 20.16
N ILE A 47 -10.40 6.60 20.70
CA ILE A 47 -9.58 5.58 20.06
C ILE A 47 -10.09 4.23 20.54
N SER A 48 -10.72 3.48 19.65
CA SER A 48 -11.24 2.15 19.97
C SER A 48 -10.19 1.08 19.75
N SER A 49 -10.23 0.03 20.57
CA SER A 49 -9.41 -1.18 20.42
C SER A 49 -9.59 -1.82 19.04
N LEU A 50 -10.78 -1.71 18.46
CA LEU A 50 -11.06 -2.19 17.11
C LEU A 50 -10.18 -1.52 16.04
N ARG A 51 -9.91 -0.21 16.14
CA ARG A 51 -9.01 0.47 15.18
C ARG A 51 -7.58 -0.02 15.30
N ILE A 52 -7.10 -0.21 16.54
CA ILE A 52 -5.74 -0.73 16.79
C ILE A 52 -5.64 -2.17 16.28
N SER A 53 -6.65 -3.01 16.54
CA SER A 53 -6.71 -4.37 16.03
C SER A 53 -6.67 -4.41 14.50
N ASN A 54 -7.32 -3.47 13.82
CA ASN A 54 -7.27 -3.40 12.36
C ASN A 54 -5.85 -3.10 11.85
N THR A 55 -5.10 -2.20 12.50
CA THR A 55 -3.70 -1.93 12.15
C THR A 55 -2.82 -3.16 12.36
N VAL A 56 -3.02 -3.88 13.47
CA VAL A 56 -2.30 -5.14 13.72
C VAL A 56 -2.64 -6.18 12.65
N SER A 57 -3.92 -6.32 12.27
CA SER A 57 -4.34 -7.19 11.18
C SER A 57 -3.69 -6.80 9.85
N LYS A 58 -3.62 -5.51 9.50
CA LYS A 58 -2.89 -5.04 8.30
C LYS A 58 -1.43 -5.48 8.32
N PHE A 59 -0.76 -5.33 9.48
CA PHE A 59 0.64 -5.71 9.64
C PHE A 59 0.88 -7.19 9.32
N PHE A 60 0.05 -8.10 9.83
CA PHE A 60 0.23 -9.54 9.56
C PHE A 60 -0.27 -9.95 8.17
N ILE A 61 -1.48 -9.53 7.79
CA ILE A 61 -2.14 -10.00 6.56
C ILE A 61 -1.40 -9.50 5.31
N TYR A 62 -0.96 -8.24 5.29
CA TYR A 62 -0.27 -7.72 4.10
C TYR A 62 1.08 -8.38 3.88
N ASN A 63 1.84 -8.62 4.94
CA ASN A 63 3.12 -9.33 4.86
C ASN A 63 2.92 -10.77 4.38
N LEU A 64 1.86 -11.46 4.85
CA LEU A 64 1.53 -12.80 4.38
C LEU A 64 1.14 -12.82 2.89
N VAL A 65 0.32 -11.86 2.46
CA VAL A 65 -0.11 -11.73 1.05
C VAL A 65 1.08 -11.43 0.15
N ILE A 66 1.98 -10.54 0.54
CA ILE A 66 3.20 -10.20 -0.21
C ILE A 66 4.10 -11.41 -0.33
N LEU A 67 4.26 -12.17 0.75
CA LEU A 67 5.03 -13.40 0.72
C LEU A 67 4.42 -14.42 -0.23
N ALA A 68 3.11 -14.67 -0.15
CA ALA A 68 2.41 -15.57 -1.05
C ALA A 68 2.56 -15.13 -2.53
N SER A 69 2.47 -13.82 -2.79
CA SER A 69 2.64 -13.24 -4.12
C SER A 69 4.05 -13.44 -4.66
N PHE A 70 5.06 -13.27 -3.82
CA PHE A 70 6.46 -13.52 -4.17
C PHE A 70 6.71 -15.00 -4.49
N LEU A 71 6.18 -15.92 -3.69
CA LEU A 71 6.32 -17.36 -3.95
C LEU A 71 5.60 -17.78 -5.23
N LEU A 72 4.41 -17.21 -5.49
CA LEU A 72 3.65 -17.43 -6.72
C LEU A 72 4.43 -16.97 -7.95
N GLU A 73 4.95 -15.74 -7.92
CA GLU A 73 5.81 -15.18 -8.98
C GLU A 73 7.05 -16.05 -9.17
N LYS A 74 7.75 -16.40 -8.08
CA LYS A 74 9.07 -17.04 -8.19
C LYS A 74 9.03 -18.52 -8.59
N PHE A 75 8.00 -19.26 -8.16
CA PHE A 75 7.98 -20.72 -8.28
C PHE A 75 6.86 -21.28 -9.16
N ILE A 76 5.87 -20.48 -9.55
CA ILE A 76 4.71 -20.97 -10.31
C ILE A 76 4.53 -20.19 -11.62
N VAL A 77 4.57 -18.85 -11.60
CA VAL A 77 4.33 -18.01 -12.79
C VAL A 77 5.33 -16.84 -12.82
N ASP A 78 6.47 -17.04 -13.47
CA ASP A 78 7.59 -16.07 -13.52
C ASP A 78 7.34 -14.92 -14.50
N GLU A 79 6.44 -15.10 -15.47
CA GLU A 79 6.13 -14.10 -16.49
C GLU A 79 5.32 -12.91 -15.97
N ILE A 80 4.60 -13.10 -14.86
CA ILE A 80 3.69 -12.10 -14.30
C ILE A 80 4.27 -11.57 -12.98
N PRO A 81 4.53 -10.25 -12.87
CA PRO A 81 5.12 -9.65 -11.67
C PRO A 81 4.08 -9.47 -10.54
N PHE A 82 3.53 -10.58 -10.04
CA PHE A 82 2.50 -10.61 -8.99
C PHE A 82 2.90 -9.84 -7.74
N LEU A 83 4.15 -9.97 -7.28
CA LEU A 83 4.69 -9.24 -6.13
C LEU A 83 4.52 -7.73 -6.31
N LYS A 84 4.94 -7.19 -7.46
CA LYS A 84 4.90 -5.74 -7.70
C LYS A 84 3.48 -5.24 -7.86
N ILE A 85 2.62 -6.00 -8.51
CA ILE A 85 1.21 -5.64 -8.71
C ILE A 85 0.48 -5.60 -7.36
N ILE A 86 0.58 -6.67 -6.57
CA ILE A 86 -0.14 -6.81 -5.31
C ILE A 86 0.43 -5.86 -4.26
N ALA A 87 1.76 -5.77 -4.14
CA ALA A 87 2.39 -4.80 -3.25
C ALA A 87 2.04 -3.37 -3.68
N GLY A 88 2.05 -3.05 -4.99
CA GLY A 88 1.64 -1.74 -5.47
C GLY A 88 0.22 -1.38 -5.07
N PHE A 89 -0.73 -2.32 -5.21
CA PHE A 89 -2.11 -2.12 -4.79
C PHE A 89 -2.23 -1.84 -3.29
N ILE A 90 -1.57 -2.65 -2.46
CA ILE A 90 -1.55 -2.47 -0.99
C ILE A 90 -0.90 -1.13 -0.60
N ALA A 91 0.19 -0.74 -1.28
CA ALA A 91 0.86 0.53 -1.01
C ALA A 91 -0.08 1.71 -1.28
N ILE A 92 -0.84 1.66 -2.38
CA ILE A 92 -1.82 2.69 -2.74
C ILE A 92 -2.93 2.76 -1.68
N THR A 93 -3.40 1.64 -1.14
CA THR A 93 -4.44 1.67 -0.09
C THR A 93 -3.93 2.31 1.20
N GLU A 94 -2.67 2.06 1.59
CA GLU A 94 -2.07 2.69 2.76
C GLU A 94 -1.77 4.18 2.54
N ILE A 95 -1.27 4.58 1.37
CA ILE A 95 -1.09 5.98 1.00
C ILE A 95 -2.44 6.73 1.05
N LYS A 96 -3.50 6.13 0.51
CA LYS A 96 -4.84 6.71 0.57
C LYS A 96 -5.29 6.92 2.02
N SER A 97 -5.09 5.92 2.89
CA SER A 97 -5.40 6.01 4.32
C SER A 97 -4.64 7.15 5.01
N ILE A 98 -3.34 7.30 4.72
CA ILE A 98 -2.51 8.41 5.22
C ILE A 98 -3.08 9.77 4.77
N LEU A 99 -3.46 9.90 3.48
CA LEU A 99 -4.02 11.14 2.95
C LEU A 99 -5.38 11.49 3.56
N GLU A 100 -6.22 10.49 3.86
CA GLU A 100 -7.47 10.70 4.60
C GLU A 100 -7.20 11.22 6.02
N ASN A 101 -6.20 10.66 6.71
CA ASN A 101 -5.79 11.16 8.03
C ASN A 101 -5.22 12.57 7.95
N PHE A 102 -4.41 12.88 6.93
CA PHE A 102 -3.93 14.24 6.68
C PHE A 102 -5.09 15.23 6.50
N ASN A 103 -6.08 14.89 5.68
CA ASN A 103 -7.26 15.72 5.46
C ASN A 103 -8.02 15.97 6.78
N LYS A 104 -8.18 14.95 7.63
CA LYS A 104 -8.77 15.11 8.97
C LYS A 104 -7.97 16.03 9.90
N ILE A 105 -6.65 16.14 9.70
CA ILE A 105 -5.78 16.99 10.53
C ILE A 105 -5.82 18.45 10.05
N TYR A 106 -5.74 18.69 8.74
CA TYR A 106 -5.53 20.03 8.18
C TYR A 106 -6.76 20.62 7.48
N GLY A 107 -7.81 19.83 7.24
CA GLY A 107 -9.00 20.25 6.51
C GLY A 107 -8.77 20.47 5.01
N ILE A 108 -7.64 20.00 4.49
CA ILE A 108 -7.25 20.12 3.08
C ILE A 108 -7.36 18.74 2.43
N ASP A 109 -8.21 18.63 1.41
CA ASP A 109 -8.42 17.39 0.66
C ASP A 109 -7.29 17.16 -0.36
N LEU A 110 -6.11 16.76 0.16
CA LEU A 110 -4.92 16.48 -0.64
C LEU A 110 -5.18 15.41 -1.70
N PHE A 111 -6.03 14.43 -1.43
CA PHE A 111 -6.32 13.36 -2.39
C PHE A 111 -7.05 13.93 -3.62
N LYS A 112 -8.06 14.79 -3.40
CA LYS A 112 -8.70 15.52 -4.51
C LYS A 112 -7.74 16.47 -5.21
N ALA A 113 -6.87 17.16 -4.48
CA ALA A 113 -5.87 18.03 -5.09
C ALA A 113 -4.92 17.25 -6.00
N LEU A 114 -4.43 16.09 -5.54
CA LEU A 114 -3.52 15.22 -6.27
C LEU A 114 -4.18 14.62 -7.53
N ILE A 115 -5.42 14.13 -7.41
CA ILE A 115 -6.21 13.67 -8.57
C ILE A 115 -6.52 14.82 -9.51
N GLY A 116 -6.82 16.00 -8.97
CA GLY A 116 -7.06 17.22 -9.74
C GLY A 116 -5.86 17.55 -10.61
N THR A 117 -4.65 17.55 -10.04
CA THR A 117 -3.39 17.76 -10.76
C THR A 117 -3.08 16.66 -11.77
N LEU A 118 -3.37 15.40 -11.47
CA LEU A 118 -3.22 14.28 -12.44
C LEU A 118 -4.18 14.42 -13.63
N LYS A 119 -5.41 14.88 -13.39
CA LYS A 119 -6.41 15.11 -14.46
C LYS A 119 -6.08 16.34 -15.32
N SER A 120 -5.50 17.37 -14.72
CA SER A 120 -5.14 18.63 -15.39
C SER A 120 -3.73 18.62 -16.01
N GLY A 121 -2.84 17.71 -15.61
CA GLY A 121 -1.48 17.56 -16.16
C GLY A 121 -1.37 16.94 -17.55
N GLY A 122 -2.40 17.00 -18.39
CA GLY A 122 -2.32 16.63 -19.81
C GLY A 122 -3.34 15.60 -20.29
N LEU A 123 -4.05 14.88 -19.41
CA LEU A 123 -5.02 13.86 -19.88
C LEU A 123 -6.34 14.49 -20.35
N SER A 124 -6.88 15.47 -19.61
CA SER A 124 -8.09 16.20 -20.00
C SER A 124 -7.94 16.92 -21.35
N ASP A 125 -6.78 17.53 -21.59
CA ASP A 125 -6.56 18.35 -22.79
C ASP A 125 -6.25 17.47 -24.01
N THR A 126 -5.57 16.34 -23.81
CA THR A 126 -5.38 15.33 -24.87
C THR A 126 -6.71 14.62 -25.21
N LEU A 127 -7.57 14.33 -24.23
CA LEU A 127 -8.90 13.73 -24.46
C LEU A 127 -9.88 14.68 -25.15
N LYS A 128 -9.76 15.99 -24.95
CA LYS A 128 -10.55 17.01 -25.67
C LYS A 128 -10.03 17.26 -27.09
N GLY A 129 -8.75 16.99 -27.34
CA GLY A 129 -8.10 17.12 -28.65
C GLY A 129 -8.24 15.91 -29.57
N LEU A 130 -8.77 14.78 -29.09
CA LEU A 130 -9.06 13.62 -29.94
C LEU A 130 -10.26 13.96 -30.85
N PRO A 131 -10.12 13.87 -32.19
CA PRO A 131 -11.26 14.02 -33.07
C PRO A 131 -12.30 12.96 -32.70
N LYS A 132 -13.53 13.43 -32.43
CA LYS A 132 -14.70 12.54 -32.30
C LYS A 132 -15.03 12.01 -33.68
N ASP A 133 -14.27 11.02 -34.14
CA ASP A 133 -14.66 10.28 -35.32
C ASP A 133 -15.89 9.41 -34.99
N GLY A 134 -16.83 9.37 -35.93
CA GLY A 134 -18.05 8.59 -35.83
C GLY A 134 -19.32 9.42 -35.83
N LYS A 135 -19.61 10.10 -36.94
CA LYS A 135 -20.79 9.83 -37.79
C LYS A 135 -20.80 10.73 -39.01
N LYS A 136 -20.41 10.15 -40.15
CA LYS A 136 -21.02 10.48 -41.45
C LYS A 136 -22.43 9.91 -41.49
#